data_AF-A0A4V1IQV0-F1
#
_entry.id   AF-A0A4V1IQV0-F1
#
_cell.length_a   1.000
_cell.length_b   1.000
_cell.length_c   1.000
_cell.angle_alpha   90.00
_cell.angle_beta   90.00
_cell.angle_gamma   90.00
#
_symmetry.space_group_name_H-M   'P 1'
#
loop_
_entity.id
_entity.type
_entity.pdbx_description
1 polymer ?
#
loop_
_entity_poly.entity_id
_entity_poly.type
_entity_poly.pdbx_seq_one_letter_code
_entity_poly.pdbx_strand_id
1 'polypeptide(L)'
;MNSDLAPPPPPPPPYPKVGWGCPPTYPKYAFVGTAVKLSPDLDGILPLTLGSPAFWFALLLIPLTANLRDFTRKYLKRTEFTKSYHTIQEVQKYNIPDYRPRMEWFRNAVHKLRLIQRLKRTSGFAFSQGDGGQTGIICAYDYVG
;
A
#
# COMPACT_ATOMS: atom_id res chain seq x y z
N MET A 1 2.64 -15.95 7.73
CA MET A 1 1.86 -15.32 6.64
C MET A 1 2.44 -13.94 6.37
N ASN A 2 3.64 -13.89 5.80
CA ASN A 2 4.34 -12.69 5.37
C ASN A 2 5.18 -13.14 4.18
N SER A 3 4.63 -13.12 2.96
CA SER A 3 5.41 -13.49 1.77
C SER A 3 4.96 -12.87 0.44
N ASP A 4 3.88 -12.09 0.38
CA ASP A 4 3.37 -11.56 -0.91
C ASP A 4 3.40 -10.02 -1.02
N LEU A 5 4.44 -9.39 -0.50
CA LEU A 5 4.77 -8.00 -0.84
C LEU A 5 6.00 -8.02 -1.74
N ALA A 6 5.76 -8.06 -3.05
CA ALA A 6 6.81 -7.78 -4.03
C ALA A 6 7.49 -6.44 -3.67
N PRO A 7 8.83 -6.36 -3.71
CA PRO A 7 9.53 -5.12 -3.40
C PRO A 7 9.07 -4.01 -4.34
N PRO A 8 8.95 -2.76 -3.84
CA PRO A 8 8.54 -1.64 -4.69
C PRO A 8 9.51 -1.51 -5.88
N PRO A 9 9.02 -1.19 -7.09
CA PRO A 9 9.89 -1.03 -8.24
C PRO A 9 10.92 0.08 -7.97
N PRO A 10 12.17 -0.07 -8.46
CA PRO A 10 13.19 0.94 -8.27
C PRO A 10 12.75 2.28 -8.90
N PRO A 11 13.14 3.42 -8.30
CA PRO A 11 12.80 4.73 -8.84
C PRO A 11 13.38 4.88 -10.26
N PRO A 12 12.65 5.54 -11.18
CA PRO A 12 13.15 5.78 -12.52
C PRO A 12 14.45 6.61 -12.46
N PRO A 13 15.38 6.41 -13.42
CA PRO A 13 16.60 7.19 -13.48
C PRO A 13 16.27 8.69 -13.61
N PRO A 14 17.10 9.58 -13.04
CA PRO A 14 16.92 11.02 -13.19
C PRO A 14 16.90 11.38 -14.68
N TYR A 15 15.85 12.07 -15.13
CA TYR A 15 15.78 12.55 -16.50
C TYR A 15 16.99 13.45 -16.80
N PRO A 16 17.64 13.32 -17.98
CA PRO A 16 18.75 14.18 -18.36
C PRO A 16 18.26 15.63 -18.37
N LYS A 17 18.92 16.48 -17.58
CA LYS A 17 18.72 17.93 -17.59
C LYS A 17 19.33 18.46 -18.89
N VAL A 18 18.60 18.32 -20.00
CA VAL A 18 18.95 18.99 -21.26
C VAL A 18 18.80 20.49 -21.03
N GLY A 19 19.94 21.14 -20.76
CA GLY A 19 20.07 22.57 -20.59
C GLY A 19 19.90 23.31 -21.91
N TRP A 20 18.70 23.27 -22.47
CA TRP A 20 18.30 24.23 -23.49
C TRP A 20 18.05 25.54 -22.76
N GLY A 21 18.98 26.50 -22.93
CA GLY A 21 18.78 27.86 -22.45
C GLY A 21 17.38 28.32 -22.84
N CYS A 22 16.63 28.86 -21.86
CA CYS A 22 15.23 29.20 -22.06
C CYS A 22 15.07 30.00 -23.35
N PRO A 23 14.28 29.52 -24.33
CA PRO A 23 13.94 30.37 -25.46
C PRO A 23 13.31 31.65 -24.92
N PRO A 24 13.63 32.82 -25.51
CA PRO A 24 13.04 34.08 -25.08
C PRO A 24 11.52 33.91 -25.03
N THR A 25 10.91 34.30 -23.89
CA THR A 25 9.47 34.27 -23.69
C THR A 25 8.76 34.83 -24.92
N TYR A 26 7.70 34.17 -25.40
CA TYR A 26 6.95 34.48 -26.62
C TYR A 26 6.91 35.97 -27.04
N PRO A 27 6.57 36.94 -26.16
CA PRO A 27 6.56 38.36 -26.54
C PRO A 27 7.94 38.94 -26.89
N LYS A 28 9.01 38.50 -26.22
CA LYS A 28 10.39 38.91 -26.51
C LYS A 28 10.88 38.30 -27.82
N TYR A 29 10.54 37.02 -28.06
CA TYR A 29 10.88 36.35 -29.32
C TYR A 29 10.20 37.01 -30.51
N ALA A 30 8.92 37.33 -30.39
CA ALA A 30 8.16 37.96 -31.46
C ALA A 30 8.64 39.40 -31.77
N PHE A 31 9.04 40.19 -30.77
CA PHE A 31 9.60 41.52 -31.00
C PHE A 31 11.01 41.49 -31.62
N VAL A 32 11.91 40.66 -31.09
CA VAL A 32 13.30 40.56 -31.56
C VAL A 32 13.39 39.80 -32.89
N GLY A 33 12.58 38.75 -33.07
CA GLY A 33 12.53 37.93 -34.28
C GLY A 33 12.04 38.70 -35.51
N THR A 34 11.06 39.59 -35.34
CA THR A 34 10.62 40.50 -36.41
C THR A 34 11.70 41.54 -36.73
N ALA A 35 12.36 42.11 -35.72
CA ALA A 35 13.44 43.08 -35.94
C ALA A 35 14.64 42.50 -36.72
N VAL A 36 14.94 41.20 -36.53
CA VAL A 36 16.03 40.49 -37.22
C VAL A 36 15.56 39.81 -38.53
N LYS A 37 14.29 39.99 -38.94
CA LYS A 37 13.66 39.34 -40.11
C LYS A 37 13.72 37.80 -40.10
N LEU A 38 13.86 37.21 -38.92
CA LEU A 38 13.92 35.77 -38.71
C LEU A 38 12.51 35.13 -38.80
N SER A 39 11.47 35.91 -38.47
CA SER A 39 10.08 35.47 -38.48
C SER A 39 9.14 36.61 -38.90
N PRO A 40 9.04 36.94 -40.20
CA PRO A 40 8.20 38.04 -40.68
C PRO A 40 6.70 37.80 -40.43
N ASP A 41 6.27 36.54 -40.30
CA ASP A 41 4.86 36.17 -40.08
C ASP A 41 4.31 36.58 -38.70
N LEU A 42 5.20 36.94 -37.76
CA LEU A 42 4.82 37.39 -36.41
C LEU A 42 4.69 38.92 -36.31
N ASP A 43 4.89 39.66 -37.40
CA ASP A 43 4.74 41.11 -37.40
C ASP A 43 3.25 41.51 -37.18
N GLY A 44 3.01 42.46 -36.29
CA GLY A 44 1.66 42.95 -35.98
C GLY A 44 0.72 41.99 -35.23
N ILE A 45 1.07 40.71 -35.01
CA ILE A 45 0.17 39.76 -34.33
C ILE A 45 0.13 39.96 -32.80
N LEU A 46 1.24 40.42 -32.22
CA LEU A 46 1.39 40.71 -30.80
C LEU A 46 0.35 41.72 -30.26
N PRO A 47 0.20 42.94 -30.85
CA PRO A 47 -0.77 43.90 -30.35
C PRO A 47 -2.22 43.41 -30.52
N LEU A 48 -2.52 42.62 -31.55
CA LEU A 48 -3.86 42.07 -31.79
C LEU A 48 -4.21 40.97 -30.78
N THR A 49 -3.27 40.09 -30.47
CA THR A 49 -3.47 38.96 -29.54
C THR A 49 -3.46 39.41 -28.08
N LEU A 50 -2.51 40.24 -27.67
CA LEU A 50 -2.40 40.72 -26.28
C LEU A 50 -3.41 41.81 -25.94
N GLY A 51 -3.86 42.60 -26.92
CA GLY A 51 -4.89 43.63 -26.74
C GLY A 51 -6.32 43.09 -26.71
N SER A 52 -6.55 41.86 -27.21
CA SER A 52 -7.88 41.25 -27.22
C SER A 52 -8.23 40.64 -25.85
N PRO A 53 -9.34 41.05 -25.21
CA PRO A 53 -9.79 40.43 -23.95
C PRO A 53 -10.21 38.97 -24.13
N ALA A 54 -10.66 38.58 -25.33
CA ALA A 54 -11.05 37.21 -25.63
C ALA A 54 -9.87 36.23 -25.52
N PHE A 55 -8.65 36.67 -25.85
CA PHE A 55 -7.44 35.87 -25.69
C PHE A 55 -7.19 35.53 -24.22
N TRP A 56 -7.30 36.52 -23.33
CA TRP A 56 -7.12 36.32 -21.88
C TRP A 56 -8.19 35.40 -21.28
N PHE A 57 -9.45 35.53 -21.71
CA PHE A 57 -10.51 34.61 -21.28
C PHE A 57 -10.28 33.20 -21.80
N ALA A 58 -9.88 33.02 -23.07
CA ALA A 58 -9.58 31.70 -23.62
C ALA A 58 -8.40 31.04 -22.89
N LEU A 59 -7.35 31.81 -22.58
CA LEU A 59 -6.18 31.35 -21.82
C LEU A 59 -6.56 30.80 -20.44
N LEU A 60 -7.62 31.32 -19.81
CA LEU A 60 -8.07 30.90 -18.48
C LEU A 60 -9.15 29.81 -18.56
N LEU A 61 -10.12 29.96 -19.46
CA LEU A 61 -11.30 29.10 -19.56
C LEU A 61 -10.94 27.71 -20.11
N ILE A 62 -10.02 27.63 -21.09
CA ILE A 62 -9.57 26.36 -21.66
C ILE A 62 -8.91 25.46 -20.60
N PRO A 63 -7.86 25.90 -19.86
CA PRO A 63 -7.28 25.07 -18.83
C PRO A 63 -8.23 24.84 -17.66
N LEU A 64 -9.11 25.78 -17.31
CA LEU A 64 -10.11 25.53 -16.26
C LEU A 64 -11.05 24.38 -16.63
N THR A 65 -11.62 24.39 -17.84
CA THR A 65 -12.54 23.34 -18.29
C THR A 65 -11.84 21.99 -18.47
N ALA A 66 -10.63 22.00 -19.03
CA ALA A 66 -9.81 20.79 -19.16
C ALA A 66 -9.47 20.18 -17.79
N ASN A 67 -9.01 21.00 -16.84
CA ASN A 67 -8.71 20.55 -15.48
C ASN A 67 -9.97 20.09 -14.76
N LEU A 68 -11.08 20.82 -14.83
CA LEU A 68 -12.31 20.46 -14.13
C LEU A 68 -12.82 19.08 -14.55
N ARG A 69 -12.74 18.73 -15.84
CA ARG A 69 -13.06 17.38 -16.32
C ARG A 69 -12.11 16.33 -15.74
N ASP A 70 -10.81 16.58 -15.76
CA ASP A 70 -9.81 15.63 -15.24
C ASP A 70 -9.97 15.45 -13.71
N PHE A 71 -10.16 16.55 -12.97
CA PHE A 71 -10.46 16.54 -11.55
C PHE A 71 -11.75 15.80 -11.25
N THR A 72 -12.83 16.03 -12.00
CA THR A 72 -14.10 15.32 -11.83
C THR A 72 -13.92 13.83 -12.05
N ARG A 73 -13.25 13.41 -13.13
CA ARG A 73 -12.99 12.00 -13.41
C ARG A 73 -12.14 11.35 -12.32
N LYS A 74 -11.12 12.07 -11.84
CA LYS A 74 -10.22 11.61 -10.78
C LYS A 74 -10.92 11.52 -9.43
N TYR A 75 -11.83 12.46 -9.15
CA TYR A 75 -12.67 12.48 -7.97
C TYR A 75 -13.64 11.30 -7.99
N LEU A 76 -14.44 11.15 -9.05
CA LEU A 76 -15.38 10.04 -9.22
C LEU A 76 -14.68 8.68 -9.11
N LYS A 77 -13.49 8.52 -9.71
CA LYS A 77 -12.73 7.27 -9.62
C LYS A 77 -12.23 6.96 -8.20
N ARG A 78 -12.01 7.98 -7.37
CA ARG A 78 -11.55 7.80 -5.98
C ARG A 78 -12.70 7.54 -5.02
N THR A 79 -13.87 8.14 -5.27
CA THR A 79 -15.05 8.02 -4.40
C THR A 79 -15.86 6.76 -4.69
N GLU A 80 -16.17 6.48 -5.96
CA GLU A 80 -17.09 5.39 -6.34
C GLU A 80 -16.36 4.09 -6.72
N PHE A 81 -15.10 4.18 -7.16
CA PHE A 81 -14.30 3.02 -7.58
C PHE A 81 -13.09 2.83 -6.67
N THR A 82 -13.33 2.71 -5.36
CA THR A 82 -12.29 2.36 -4.39
C THR A 82 -11.63 1.05 -4.80
N LYS A 83 -10.34 1.10 -5.17
CA LYS A 83 -9.57 -0.12 -5.40
C LYS A 83 -9.41 -0.87 -4.07
N SER A 84 -9.34 -2.19 -4.13
CA SER A 84 -9.26 -3.07 -2.96
C SER A 84 -8.15 -2.70 -1.96
N TYR A 85 -7.07 -2.06 -2.40
CA TYR A 85 -6.00 -1.60 -1.50
C TYR A 85 -6.45 -0.48 -0.53
N HIS A 86 -7.35 0.43 -0.93
CA HIS A 86 -7.85 1.48 -0.04
C HIS A 86 -8.75 0.90 1.05
N THR A 87 -9.59 -0.06 0.70
CA THR A 87 -10.42 -0.81 1.67
C THR A 87 -9.55 -1.53 2.70
N ILE A 88 -8.44 -2.15 2.27
CA ILE A 88 -7.51 -2.82 3.20
C ILE A 88 -6.81 -1.80 4.11
N GLN A 89 -6.42 -0.63 3.60
CA GLN A 89 -5.81 0.44 4.40
C GLN A 89 -6.77 0.98 5.46
N GLU A 90 -8.05 1.17 5.12
CA GLU A 90 -9.07 1.56 6.09
C GLU A 90 -9.24 0.50 7.18
N VAL A 91 -9.35 -0.78 6.80
CA VAL A 91 -9.44 -1.90 7.75
C VAL A 91 -8.21 -1.99 8.65
N GLN A 92 -7.00 -1.77 8.11
CA GLN A 92 -5.76 -1.73 8.88
C GLN A 92 -5.70 -0.52 9.83
N LYS A 93 -6.20 0.65 9.41
CA LYS A 93 -6.24 1.87 10.22
C LYS A 93 -7.14 1.71 11.45
N TYR A 94 -8.28 1.04 11.29
CA TYR A 94 -9.18 0.78 12.41
C TYR A 94 -8.68 -0.32 13.36
N ASN A 95 -7.56 -0.97 13.04
CA ASN A 95 -6.91 -2.03 13.83
C ASN A 95 -7.93 -2.91 14.55
N ILE A 96 -8.98 -3.35 13.82
CA ILE A 96 -9.97 -4.25 14.39
C ILE A 96 -9.16 -5.46 14.83
N PRO A 97 -9.10 -5.78 16.13
CA PRO A 97 -8.44 -7.00 16.56
C PRO A 97 -9.06 -8.12 15.75
N ASP A 98 -8.22 -8.95 15.14
CA ASP A 98 -8.58 -10.02 14.22
C ASP A 98 -9.46 -11.06 14.95
N TYR A 99 -10.69 -10.66 15.28
CA TYR A 99 -11.68 -11.46 15.96
C TYR A 99 -12.21 -12.38 14.90
N ARG A 100 -11.60 -13.57 14.85
CA ARG A 100 -12.14 -14.71 14.11
C ARG A 100 -12.99 -15.53 15.09
N PRO A 101 -14.27 -15.17 15.32
CA PRO A 101 -15.16 -15.91 16.23
C PRO A 101 -15.32 -17.37 15.81
N ARG A 102 -15.07 -17.68 14.53
CA ARG A 102 -15.10 -19.06 14.02
C ARG A 102 -13.89 -19.92 14.40
N MET A 103 -12.79 -19.30 14.82
CA MET A 103 -11.58 -20.05 15.14
C MET A 103 -11.56 -20.53 16.59
N GLU A 104 -12.19 -19.82 17.53
CA GLU A 104 -12.13 -20.19 18.95
C GLU A 104 -12.87 -21.50 19.26
N TRP A 105 -14.10 -21.64 18.77
CA TRP A 105 -14.85 -22.90 18.91
C TRP A 105 -14.16 -24.05 18.16
N PHE A 106 -13.59 -23.78 16.97
CA PHE A 106 -12.86 -24.78 16.19
C PHE A 106 -11.58 -25.21 16.92
N ARG A 107 -10.84 -24.25 17.49
CA ARG A 107 -9.63 -24.51 18.28
C ARG A 107 -9.95 -25.33 19.52
N ASN A 108 -11.04 -25.01 20.22
CA ASN A 108 -11.49 -25.77 21.38
C ASN A 108 -11.94 -27.19 20.98
N ALA A 109 -12.64 -27.35 19.85
CA ALA A 109 -13.05 -28.66 19.33
C ALA A 109 -11.83 -29.52 18.94
N VAL A 110 -10.86 -28.96 18.21
CA VAL A 110 -9.61 -29.65 17.84
C VAL A 110 -8.79 -30.01 19.07
N HIS A 111 -8.74 -29.14 20.08
CA HIS A 111 -8.04 -29.42 21.32
C HIS A 111 -8.65 -30.62 22.06
N LYS A 112 -9.98 -30.68 22.16
CA LYS A 112 -10.71 -31.83 22.74
C LYS A 112 -10.41 -33.12 21.98
N LEU A 113 -10.40 -33.09 20.65
CA LEU A 113 -10.08 -34.25 19.82
C LEU A 113 -8.65 -34.76 20.08
N ARG A 114 -7.67 -33.86 20.21
CA ARG A 114 -6.27 -34.24 20.54
C ARG A 114 -6.15 -34.89 21.92
N LEU A 115 -6.87 -34.38 22.91
CA LEU A 115 -6.93 -34.97 24.26
C LEU A 115 -7.50 -36.39 24.21
N ILE A 116 -8.63 -36.59 23.52
CA ILE A 116 -9.25 -37.91 23.35
C ILE A 116 -8.30 -38.87 22.63
N GLN A 117 -7.63 -38.42 21.57
CA GLN A 117 -6.68 -39.24 20.84
C GLN A 117 -5.46 -39.62 21.69
N ARG A 118 -4.96 -38.70 22.52
CA ARG A 118 -3.88 -39.00 23.49
C ARG A 118 -4.34 -40.05 24.49
N LEU A 119 -5.51 -39.87 25.10
CA LEU A 119 -6.06 -40.83 26.06
C LEU A 119 -6.30 -42.21 25.44
N LYS A 120 -6.76 -42.26 24.18
CA LYS A 120 -6.90 -43.51 23.43
C LYS A 120 -5.54 -44.20 23.18
N ARG A 121 -4.47 -43.43 23.03
CA ARG A 121 -3.11 -43.94 22.78
C ARG A 121 -2.38 -44.29 24.09
N THR A 122 -2.75 -43.70 25.22
CA THR A 122 -2.18 -44.05 26.53
C THR A 122 -2.81 -45.35 27.04
N SER A 123 -2.09 -46.46 26.92
CA SER A 123 -2.52 -47.77 27.41
C SER A 123 -2.29 -47.87 28.92
N GLY A 124 -3.30 -47.52 29.73
CA GLY A 124 -3.56 -48.05 31.08
C GLY A 124 -2.42 -48.17 32.10
N PHE A 125 -1.31 -47.42 31.98
CA PHE A 125 -0.23 -47.45 32.95
C PHE A 125 -0.65 -46.66 34.20
N ALA A 126 -1.04 -47.38 35.24
CA ALA A 126 -1.31 -46.83 36.56
C ALA A 126 -0.29 -47.43 37.54
N PHE A 127 0.50 -46.57 38.16
CA PHE A 127 1.52 -46.98 39.12
C PHE A 127 1.13 -46.46 40.50
N SER A 128 0.63 -47.34 41.36
CA SER A 128 0.32 -47.02 42.76
C SER A 128 1.58 -47.20 43.61
N GLN A 129 2.55 -46.30 43.43
CA GLN A 129 3.69 -46.16 44.33
C GLN A 129 3.59 -44.76 44.93
N GLY A 130 3.25 -44.68 46.23
CA GLY A 130 3.35 -43.41 46.95
C GLY A 130 4.82 -43.03 47.11
N ASP A 131 5.12 -41.73 47.16
CA ASP A 131 6.47 -41.12 47.23
C ASP A 131 7.32 -41.52 48.46
N GLY A 132 6.90 -42.54 49.22
CA GLY A 132 7.57 -43.03 50.41
C GLY A 132 8.61 -44.11 50.12
N GLY A 133 9.89 -43.70 50.09
CA GLY A 133 11.00 -44.45 50.70
C GLY A 133 11.33 -45.85 50.18
N GLN A 134 10.81 -46.32 49.04
CA GLN A 134 11.06 -47.67 48.54
C GLN A 134 12.55 -48.02 48.39
N THR A 135 13.37 -47.03 48.03
CA THR A 135 14.82 -47.18 47.88
C THR A 135 15.51 -47.54 49.20
N GLY A 136 15.06 -47.00 50.33
CA GLY A 136 15.61 -47.31 51.65
C GLY A 136 15.20 -48.69 52.16
N ILE A 137 13.98 -49.12 51.85
CA ILE A 137 13.46 -50.45 52.25
C ILE A 137 14.20 -51.57 51.48
N ILE A 138 14.52 -51.35 50.20
CA ILE A 138 15.26 -52.31 49.36
C ILE A 138 16.70 -52.51 49.89
N CYS A 139 17.36 -51.46 50.40
CA CYS A 139 18.71 -51.57 50.95
C CYS A 139 18.76 -52.14 52.37
N ALA A 140 17.63 -52.16 53.10
CA ALA A 140 17.58 -52.59 54.50
C ALA A 140 17.38 -54.11 54.67
N TYR A 141 16.93 -54.82 53.63
CA TYR A 141 16.70 -56.27 53.67
C TYR A 141 17.67 -57.00 52.74
N ASP A 142 18.58 -57.78 53.34
CA ASP A 142 19.38 -58.79 52.63
C ASP A 142 18.73 -60.16 52.86
N TYR A 143 18.12 -60.73 51.83
CA TYR A 143 17.47 -62.04 51.92
C TYR A 143 18.53 -63.13 51.71
N VAL A 144 19.35 -63.36 52.73
CA VAL A 144 20.26 -64.50 52.74
C VAL A 144 19.45 -65.75 53.13
N GLY A 145 19.34 -66.70 52.20
CA GLY A 145 18.89 -68.07 52.45
C GLY A 145 20.01 -68.95 52.99
#